data_AF-A0A4Y2NIJ9-F1
#
_entry.id   AF-A0A4Y2NIJ9-F1
#
_cell.length_a   1.000
_cell.length_b   1.000
_cell.length_c   1.000
_cell.angle_alpha   90.00
_cell.angle_beta   90.00
_cell.angle_gamma   90.00
#
_symmetry.space_group_name_H-M   'P 1'
#
loop_
_entity.id
_entity.type
_entity.pdbx_description
1 polymer ?
#
loop_
_entity_poly.entity_id
_entity_poly.type
_entity_poly.pdbx_seq_one_letter_code
_entity_poly.pdbx_strand_id
1 'polypeptide(L)'
;MTSVTKKKFVRTEVLNTYDLPTNEQKIVKVLRSCGNNLHEVVTPEGDKFLASMPTKFRKYVWIKRGDFVVVDPILEGVKVKGEISIILRKDQIKHYKEEGVW
;
A
#
# COMPACT_ATOMS: atom_id res chain seq x y z
N MET A 1 -7.00 21.18 11.15
CA MET A 1 -6.29 21.07 9.85
C MET A 1 -7.29 21.03 8.70
N THR A 2 -7.11 21.88 7.68
CA THR A 2 -7.97 21.88 6.48
C THR A 2 -7.69 20.67 5.59
N SER A 3 -8.64 20.31 4.72
CA SER A 3 -8.49 19.23 3.73
C SER A 3 -7.29 19.42 2.81
N VAL A 4 -6.93 20.68 2.52
CA VAL A 4 -5.79 21.07 1.68
C VAL A 4 -4.46 20.78 2.40
N THR A 5 -4.33 21.15 3.67
CA THR A 5 -3.12 20.86 4.47
C THR A 5 -2.91 19.37 4.62
N LYS A 6 -3.99 18.59 4.84
CA LYS A 6 -3.92 17.12 4.89
C LYS A 6 -3.43 16.51 3.57
N LYS A 7 -3.98 16.98 2.43
CA LYS A 7 -3.53 16.52 1.11
C LYS A 7 -2.05 16.78 0.88
N LYS A 8 -1.56 17.97 1.26
CA LYS A 8 -0.13 18.33 1.13
C LYS A 8 0.73 17.39 1.97
N PHE A 9 0.36 17.17 3.23
CA PHE A 9 1.09 16.29 4.15
C PHE A 9 1.14 14.85 3.66
N VAL A 10 -0.01 14.27 3.32
CA VAL A 10 -0.11 12.90 2.79
C VAL A 10 0.70 12.74 1.50
N ARG A 11 0.66 13.74 0.61
CA ARG A 11 1.45 13.71 -0.63
C ARG A 11 2.95 13.75 -0.32
N THR A 12 3.38 14.57 0.63
CA THR A 12 4.78 14.66 1.06
C THR A 12 5.27 13.35 1.70
N GLU A 13 4.47 12.72 2.56
CA GLU A 13 4.82 11.42 3.17
C GLU A 13 4.97 10.34 2.10
N VAL A 14 3.97 10.15 1.24
CA VAL A 14 4.05 9.20 0.13
C VAL A 14 5.23 9.53 -0.81
N LEU A 15 5.59 10.82 -0.91
CA LEU A 15 6.70 11.29 -1.73
C LEU A 15 8.08 10.92 -1.16
N ASN A 16 8.25 11.02 0.15
CA ASN A 16 9.56 11.07 0.81
C ASN A 16 9.83 9.89 1.77
N THR A 17 8.86 9.02 2.01
CA THR A 17 9.05 7.79 2.78
C THR A 17 9.77 6.74 1.94
N TYR A 18 11.04 6.48 2.28
CA TYR A 18 11.84 5.36 1.76
C TYR A 18 12.02 4.27 2.82
N ASP A 19 11.11 4.20 3.79
CA ASP A 19 11.16 3.22 4.85
C ASP A 19 11.19 1.79 4.27
N LEU A 20 12.15 1.01 4.75
CA LEU A 20 12.25 -0.42 4.51
C LEU A 20 11.00 -1.13 5.05
N PRO A 21 10.53 -2.20 4.39
CA PRO A 21 9.43 -2.99 4.94
C PRO A 21 9.90 -3.64 6.24
N THR A 22 9.12 -3.47 7.30
CA THR A 22 9.33 -4.18 8.58
C THR A 22 9.09 -5.68 8.38
N ASN A 23 9.67 -6.55 9.22
CA ASN A 23 9.59 -8.01 9.08
C ASN A 23 8.15 -8.60 8.94
N GLU A 24 7.13 -7.91 9.46
CA GLU A 24 5.74 -8.36 9.39
C GLU A 24 5.01 -7.88 8.12
N GLN A 25 5.59 -6.93 7.41
CA GLN A 25 5.01 -6.32 6.22
C GLN A 25 5.29 -7.16 4.97
N LYS A 26 4.29 -7.24 4.09
CA LYS A 26 4.43 -7.93 2.80
C LYS A 26 4.29 -6.96 1.63
N ILE A 27 5.14 -7.12 0.63
CA ILE A 27 4.99 -6.43 -0.66
C ILE A 27 3.99 -7.23 -1.48
N VAL A 28 2.93 -6.56 -1.94
CA VAL A 28 1.87 -7.17 -2.74
C VAL A 28 1.56 -6.34 -3.97
N LYS A 29 1.06 -7.00 -5.00
CA LYS A 29 0.66 -6.34 -6.25
C LYS A 29 -0.84 -6.17 -6.31
N VAL A 30 -1.30 -5.00 -6.76
CA VAL A 30 -2.72 -4.69 -6.88
C VAL A 30 -3.28 -5.27 -8.17
N LEU A 31 -4.29 -6.12 -8.06
CA LEU A 31 -5.01 -6.72 -9.18
C LEU A 31 -6.17 -5.85 -9.66
N ARG A 32 -7.04 -5.44 -8.73
CA ARG A 32 -8.20 -4.59 -9.01
C ARG A 32 -8.65 -3.83 -7.77
N SER A 33 -9.39 -2.75 -7.99
CA SER A 33 -10.14 -2.07 -6.93
C SER A 33 -11.53 -2.70 -6.81
N CYS A 34 -11.91 -3.11 -5.60
CA CYS A 34 -13.19 -3.78 -5.32
C CYS A 34 -14.28 -2.81 -4.83
N GLY A 35 -14.02 -1.50 -4.86
CA GLY A 35 -14.92 -0.50 -4.27
C GLY A 35 -14.79 -0.40 -2.75
N ASN A 36 -15.45 0.59 -2.15
CA ASN A 36 -15.42 0.86 -0.70
C ASN A 36 -13.99 0.96 -0.10
N ASN A 37 -13.03 1.52 -0.85
CA ASN A 37 -11.61 1.60 -0.45
C ASN A 37 -10.94 0.24 -0.19
N LEU A 38 -11.48 -0.84 -0.77
CA LEU A 38 -10.89 -2.17 -0.78
C LEU A 38 -10.18 -2.44 -2.10
N HIS A 39 -9.02 -3.07 -1.99
CA HIS A 39 -8.18 -3.43 -3.12
C HIS A 39 -7.89 -4.93 -3.08
N GLU A 40 -8.15 -5.63 -4.17
CA GLU A 40 -7.71 -7.02 -4.32
C GLU A 40 -6.23 -7.02 -4.68
N VAL A 41 -5.45 -7.69 -3.84
CA VAL A 41 -4.00 -7.78 -3.95
C VAL A 41 -3.58 -9.24 -4.09
N VAL A 42 -2.41 -9.44 -4.67
CA VAL A 42 -1.77 -10.76 -4.82
C VAL A 42 -0.39 -10.75 -4.17
N THR A 43 -0.10 -11.77 -3.37
CA THR A 43 1.22 -12.02 -2.79
C THR A 43 2.20 -12.54 -3.84
N PRO A 44 3.52 -12.49 -3.56
CA PRO A 44 4.51 -13.18 -4.38
C PRO A 44 4.26 -14.70 -4.47
N GLU A 45 3.61 -15.28 -3.46
CA GLU A 45 3.22 -16.71 -3.41
C GLU A 45 2.01 -17.04 -4.30
N GLY A 46 1.30 -16.01 -4.80
CA GLY A 46 0.12 -16.17 -5.67
C GLY A 46 -1.22 -16.12 -4.94
N ASP A 47 -1.22 -15.96 -3.61
CA ASP A 47 -2.43 -15.84 -2.81
C ASP A 47 -3.10 -14.49 -3.01
N LYS A 48 -4.43 -14.51 -3.11
CA LYS A 48 -5.25 -13.32 -3.33
C LYS A 48 -6.09 -13.01 -2.11
N PHE A 49 -6.07 -11.75 -1.68
CA PHE A 49 -6.91 -11.27 -0.59
C PHE A 49 -7.30 -9.82 -0.79
N LEU A 50 -8.23 -9.33 0.05
CA LEU A 50 -8.60 -7.92 0.07
C LEU A 50 -7.75 -7.17 1.09
N ALA A 51 -7.14 -6.08 0.65
CA ALA A 51 -6.48 -5.10 1.49
C ALA A 51 -7.35 -3.84 1.62
N SER A 52 -7.43 -3.30 2.83
CA SER A 52 -8.11 -2.03 3.11
C SER A 52 -7.15 -0.86 2.96
N MET A 53 -7.64 0.25 2.41
CA MET A 53 -6.92 1.52 2.39
C MET A 53 -7.09 2.27 3.72
N PRO A 54 -6.00 2.67 4.39
CA PRO A 54 -6.07 3.55 5.55
C PRO A 54 -6.81 4.84 5.24
N THR A 55 -7.51 5.36 6.25
CA THR A 55 -8.27 6.61 6.17
C THR A 55 -7.41 7.81 5.76
N LYS A 56 -6.12 7.82 6.12
CA LYS A 56 -5.16 8.87 5.75
C LYS A 56 -4.97 9.01 4.24
N PHE A 57 -5.10 7.93 3.46
CA PHE A 57 -4.89 7.97 2.02
C PHE A 57 -6.18 8.11 1.21
N ARG A 58 -7.35 7.84 1.82
CA ARG A 58 -8.64 7.92 1.15
C ARG A 58 -8.84 9.34 0.58
N LYS A 59 -9.24 9.43 -0.69
CA LYS A 59 -9.46 10.68 -1.45
C LYS A 59 -8.21 11.47 -1.84
N TYR A 60 -7.02 11.07 -1.37
CA TYR A 60 -5.78 11.79 -1.66
C TYR A 60 -4.84 11.01 -2.59
N VAL A 61 -4.89 9.68 -2.56
CA VAL A 61 -4.08 8.81 -3.40
C VAL A 61 -4.96 7.86 -4.20
N TRP A 62 -4.58 7.63 -5.45
CA TRP A 62 -5.23 6.68 -6.35
C TRP A 62 -4.27 5.53 -6.64
N ILE A 63 -4.75 4.32 -6.41
CA ILE A 63 -4.05 3.07 -6.71
C ILE A 63 -4.69 2.45 -7.94
N LYS A 64 -3.86 2.05 -8.91
CA LYS A 64 -4.27 1.41 -10.15
C LYS A 64 -3.85 -0.06 -10.17
N ARG A 65 -4.43 -0.82 -11.10
CA ARG A 65 -4.00 -2.20 -11.36
C ARG A 65 -2.53 -2.21 -11.79
N GLY A 66 -1.76 -3.11 -11.18
CA GLY A 66 -0.34 -3.26 -11.46
C GLY A 66 0.57 -2.43 -10.56
N ASP A 67 0.02 -1.55 -9.71
CA ASP A 67 0.79 -0.88 -8.68
C ASP A 67 1.18 -1.87 -7.57
N PHE A 68 2.26 -1.54 -6.87
CA PHE A 68 2.74 -2.31 -5.73
C PHE A 68 2.49 -1.54 -4.45
N VAL A 69 2.14 -2.26 -3.40
CA VAL A 69 1.86 -1.70 -2.09
C VAL A 69 2.44 -2.60 -1.02
N VAL A 70 2.83 -1.98 0.09
CA VAL A 70 3.20 -2.70 1.32
C VAL A 70 1.94 -2.83 2.15
N VAL A 71 1.66 -4.04 2.62
CA VAL A 71 0.53 -4.33 3.49
C VAL A 71 0.98 -4.86 4.83
N ASP A 72 0.32 -4.36 5.87
CA ASP A 72 0.34 -4.92 7.23
C ASP A 72 -0.73 -6.01 7.30
N PRO A 73 -0.37 -7.28 7.56
CA PRO A 73 -1.34 -8.37 7.63
C PRO A 73 -2.25 -8.23 8.85
N ILE A 74 -3.54 -8.50 8.66
CA ILE A 74 -4.54 -8.53 9.74
C ILE A 74 -4.91 -9.98 10.01
N LEU A 75 -4.48 -10.51 11.16
CA LEU A 75 -4.72 -11.91 11.54
C LEU A 75 -6.21 -12.23 11.79
N GLU A 76 -6.98 -11.25 12.28
CA GLU A 76 -8.40 -11.40 12.62
C GLU A 76 -9.35 -11.26 11.41
N GLY A 77 -8.79 -10.97 10.23
CA GLY A 77 -9.56 -10.66 9.04
C GLY A 77 -10.12 -11.88 8.32
N VAL A 78 -11.46 -11.99 8.22
CA VAL A 78 -12.10 -13.07 7.42
C VAL A 78 -11.89 -12.84 5.92
N LYS A 79 -12.32 -11.68 5.42
CA LYS A 79 -12.28 -11.32 3.99
C LYS A 79 -11.22 -10.28 3.66
N VAL A 80 -11.00 -9.34 4.57
CA VAL A 80 -9.97 -8.30 4.48
C VAL A 80 -8.81 -8.74 5.37
N LYS A 81 -7.69 -9.15 4.76
CA LYS A 81 -6.56 -9.76 5.46
C LYS A 81 -5.34 -8.86 5.58
N GLY A 82 -5.46 -7.59 5.18
CA GLY A 82 -4.38 -6.64 5.32
C GLY A 82 -4.83 -5.19 5.23
N GLU A 83 -4.01 -4.30 5.75
CA GLU A 83 -4.13 -2.86 5.62
C GLU A 83 -2.94 -2.32 4.81
N ILE A 84 -3.19 -1.40 3.88
CA ILE A 84 -2.14 -0.82 3.04
C ILE A 84 -1.34 0.20 3.85
N SER A 85 -0.08 -0.09 4.18
CA SER A 85 0.76 0.83 4.94
C SER A 85 1.42 1.88 4.05
N ILE A 86 2.04 1.41 2.96
CA ILE A 86 2.87 2.21 2.05
C ILE A 86 2.47 1.92 0.61
N ILE A 87 2.42 2.96 -0.22
CA ILE A 87 2.15 2.84 -1.65
C ILE A 87 3.47 3.02 -2.39
N LEU A 88 3.92 1.97 -3.06
CA LEU A 88 5.23 1.93 -3.70
C LEU A 88 5.16 2.56 -5.08
N ARG A 89 6.06 3.51 -5.32
CA ARG A 89 6.27 4.12 -6.63
C ARG A 89 7.54 3.58 -7.26
N LYS A 90 7.70 3.86 -8.55
CA LYS A 90 8.83 3.36 -9.35
C LYS A 90 10.19 3.66 -8.71
N ASP A 91 10.35 4.82 -8.09
CA ASP A 91 11.61 5.23 -7.45
C ASP A 91 11.87 4.46 -6.15
N GLN A 92 10.83 4.25 -5.33
CA GLN A 92 10.92 3.41 -4.11
C GLN A 92 11.19 1.94 -4.47
N ILE A 93 10.59 1.43 -5.55
CA ILE A 93 10.84 0.07 -6.03
C ILE A 93 12.31 -0.10 -6.46
N LYS A 94 12.92 0.93 -7.07
CA LYS A 94 14.36 0.89 -7.38
C LYS A 94 15.20 0.82 -6.12
N HIS A 95 14.86 1.63 -5.10
CA HIS A 95 15.55 1.60 -3.82
C HIS A 95 15.46 0.22 -3.15
N TYR A 96 14.27 -0.38 -3.10
CA TYR A 96 14.09 -1.73 -2.54
C TYR A 96 14.88 -2.81 -3.30
N LYS A 97 15.07 -2.65 -4.62
CA LYS A 97 15.92 -3.55 -5.41
C LYS A 97 17.40 -3.36 -5.12
N GLU A 98 17.86 -2.13 -4.93
CA GLU A 98 19.24 -1.83 -4.54
C GLU A 98 19.57 -2.39 -3.15
N GLU A 99 18.58 -2.35 -2.25
CA GLU A 99 18.71 -2.84 -0.88
C GLU A 99 18.46 -4.35 -0.73
N GLY A 100 18.03 -5.01 -1.81
CA GLY A 100 17.85 -6.47 -1.87
C GLY A 100 16.58 -7.00 -1.20
N VAL A 101 15.57 -6.15 -0.98
CA VAL A 101 14.32 -6.47 -0.25
C VAL A 101 13.10 -6.60 -1.20
N TRP A 102 13.34 -6.67 -2.51
CA TRP A 102 12.31 -6.76 -3.55
C TRP A 102 11.97 -8.19 -3.99
#